data_AF-A0A382TGC3-F1
#
_entry.id   AF-A0A382TGC3-F1
#
_cell.length_a   1.000
_cell.length_b   1.000
_cell.length_c   1.000
_cell.angle_alpha   90.00
_cell.angle_beta   90.00
_cell.angle_gamma   90.00
#
_symmetry.space_group_name_H-M   'P 1'
#
loop_
_entity.id
_entity.type
_entity.pdbx_description
1 polymer ?
#
loop_
_entity_poly.entity_id
_entity_poly.type
_entity_poly.pdbx_seq_one_letter_code
_entity_poly.pdbx_strand_id
1 'polypeptide(L)' 'MLFNSYVFLFFFLPVTLVGFHLIGKQGYHKVAVSWLVGASLFFYGWWNPAYLGLIL' A
#
# COMPACT_ATOMS: atom_id res chain seq x y z
N MET A 1 3.47 -7.36 9.82
CA MET A 1 3.41 -8.72 9.24
C MET A 1 4.70 -8.98 8.46
N LEU A 2 5.24 -10.20 8.41
CA LEU A 2 6.41 -10.47 7.56
C LEU A 2 6.09 -10.12 6.10
N PHE A 3 6.99 -9.43 5.43
CA PHE A 3 6.95 -9.10 3.99
C PHE A 3 6.86 -10.34 3.05
N ASN A 4 6.70 -11.55 3.60
CA ASN A 4 6.64 -12.83 2.91
C ASN A 4 5.21 -13.37 2.69
N SER A 5 4.17 -12.63 3.05
CA SER A 5 2.80 -13.09 2.78
C SER A 5 2.50 -13.08 1.29
N TYR A 6 2.01 -14.21 0.77
CA TYR A 6 1.53 -14.34 -0.61
C TYR A 6 0.54 -13.23 -1.01
N VAL A 7 -0.27 -12.75 -0.06
CA VAL A 7 -1.18 -11.62 -0.27
C VAL A 7 -0.44 -10.31 -0.57
N PHE A 8 0.71 -10.07 0.04
CA PHE A 8 1.53 -8.88 -0.27
C PHE A 8 2.12 -9.00 -1.69
N LEU A 9 2.74 -10.13 -1.99
CA LEU A 9 3.43 -10.36 -3.27
C LEU A 9 2.46 -10.39 -4.46
N PHE A 10 1.33 -11.11 -4.34
CA PHE A 10 0.42 -11.35 -5.47
C PHE A 10 -0.79 -10.41 -5.51
N PHE A 11 -1.07 -9.66 -4.44
CA PHE A 11 -2.22 -8.75 -4.39
C PHE A 11 -1.79 -7.30 -4.18
N PHE A 12 -1.07 -7.01 -3.09
CA PHE A 12 -0.71 -5.63 -2.75
C PHE A 12 0.26 -5.01 -3.75
N LEU A 13 1.35 -5.72 -4.06
CA LEU A 13 2.41 -5.23 -4.95
C LEU A 13 1.90 -4.94 -6.38
N PRO A 14 1.14 -5.82 -7.05
CA PRO A 14 0.58 -5.51 -8.37
C PRO A 14 -0.46 -4.39 -8.32
N VAL A 15 -1.34 -4.34 -7.31
CA VAL A 15 -2.32 -3.25 -7.17
C VAL A 15 -1.64 -1.90 -7.00
N THR A 16 -0.60 -1.85 -6.16
CA THR A 16 0.15 -0.62 -5.89
C THR A 16 0.89 -0.13 -7.13
N LEU A 17 1.55 -1.04 -7.85
CA LEU A 17 2.25 -0.74 -9.11
C LEU A 17 1.29 -0.30 -10.22
N VAL A 18 0.14 -0.97 -10.38
CA VAL A 18 -0.86 -0.59 -11.39
C VAL A 18 -1.39 0.81 -11.10
N GLY A 19 -1.75 1.10 -9.84
CA GLY A 19 -2.19 2.44 -9.46
C GLY A 19 -1.12 3.50 -9.67
N PHE A 20 0.13 3.22 -9.29
CA PHE A 20 1.26 4.12 -9.53
C PHE A 20 1.48 4.39 -11.02
N HIS A 21 1.44 3.35 -11.86
CA HIS A 21 1.67 3.48 -13.29
C HIS A 21 0.52 4.22 -14.00
N LEU A 22 -0.74 3.94 -13.63
CA LEU A 22 -1.90 4.64 -14.18
C LEU A 22 -1.88 6.14 -13.84
N ILE A 23 -1.54 6.49 -12.59
CA ILE A 23 -1.47 7.87 -12.13
C ILE A 23 -0.24 8.60 -12.72
N GLY A 24 0.92 7.94 -12.74
CA GLY A 24 2.15 8.49 -13.31
C GLY A 24 2.04 8.76 -14.81
N LYS A 25 1.30 7.93 -15.55
CA LYS A 25 1.07 8.09 -16.98
C LYS A 25 0.28 9.37 -17.33
N GLN A 26 -0.48 9.93 -16.39
CA GLN A 26 -1.17 11.21 -16.58
C GLN A 26 -0.29 12.45 -16.30
N GLY A 27 1.00 12.26 -15.97
CA GLY A 27 1.93 13.35 -15.68
C GLY A 27 1.85 13.89 -14.24
N TYR A 28 0.91 13.37 -13.44
CA TYR A 28 0.71 13.77 -12.05
C TYR A 28 1.66 13.04 -11.09
N HIS A 29 2.96 13.34 -11.19
CA HIS A 29 4.00 12.79 -10.31
C HIS A 29 3.67 12.97 -8.82
N LYS A 30 3.12 14.13 -8.42
CA LYS A 30 2.70 14.37 -7.03
C LYS A 30 1.62 13.41 -6.56
N VAL A 31 0.65 13.10 -7.43
CA VAL A 31 -0.44 12.18 -7.10
C VAL A 31 0.08 10.75 -7.03
N ALA A 32 1.02 10.38 -7.90
CA ALA A 32 1.67 9.08 -7.87
C ALA A 32 2.46 8.84 -6.57
N VAL A 33 3.13 9.88 -6.04
CA VAL A 33 3.77 9.82 -4.71
C VAL A 33 2.72 9.69 -3.60
N SER A 34 1.64 10.47 -3.66
CA SER A 34 0.56 10.36 -2.65
C SER A 34 -0.10 8.96 -2.66
N TRP A 35 -0.17 8.32 -3.82
CA TRP A 35 -0.66 6.94 -3.96
C TRP A 35 0.26 5.93 -3.26
N LEU A 36 1.57 6.04 -3.45
CA LEU A 36 2.55 5.19 -2.75
C LEU A 36 2.47 5.34 -1.22
N VAL A 37 2.30 6.57 -0.75
CA VAL A 37 2.12 6.87 0.68
C VAL A 37 0.81 6.27 1.19
N GLY A 38 -0.30 6.48 0.49
CA GLY A 38 -1.60 5.91 0.82
C GLY A 38 -1.59 4.38 0.83
N ALA A 39 -0.97 3.75 -0.17
CA ALA A 39 -0.82 2.30 -0.24
C ALA A 39 0.03 1.76 0.92
N SER A 40 1.10 2.45 1.31
CA SER A 40 1.91 2.06 2.48
C SER A 40 1.10 2.14 3.77
N LEU A 41 0.35 3.23 3.97
CA LEU A 41 -0.56 3.38 5.11
C LEU A 41 -1.65 2.30 5.11
N PHE A 42 -2.19 1.97 3.93
CA PHE A 42 -3.19 0.92 3.79
C PHE A 42 -2.61 -0.46 4.07
N PHE A 43 -1.40 -0.77 3.62
CA PHE A 43 -0.75 -2.03 3.94
C PHE A 43 -0.51 -2.19 5.45
N TYR A 44 -0.06 -1.10 6.09
CA TYR A 44 0.12 -1.06 7.53
C TYR A 44 -1.23 -1.16 8.28
N GLY A 45 -2.27 -0.47 7.81
CA GLY A 45 -3.59 -0.43 8.46
C GLY A 45 -4.46 -1.67 8.22
N TRP A 46 -4.44 -2.23 7.01
CA TRP A 46 -5.20 -3.43 6.62
C TRP A 46 -4.77 -4.66 7.40
N TRP A 47 -3.49 -4.70 7.79
CA TRP A 47 -2.97 -5.84 8.53
C TRP A 47 -3.31 -5.84 10.00
N ASN A 48 -3.62 -4.70 10.63
CA ASN A 48 -4.09 -4.73 12.01
C ASN A 48 -4.68 -3.42 12.59
N PRO A 49 -6.02 -3.27 12.61
CA PRO A 49 -6.70 -2.33 13.50
C PRO A 49 -6.61 -2.77 14.98
N ALA A 50 -6.39 -4.06 15.27
CA ALA A 50 -6.49 -4.64 16.61
C ALA A 50 -5.16 -4.72 17.39
N TYR A 51 -4.00 -4.60 16.75
CA TYR A 51 -2.70 -4.57 17.46
C TYR A 51 -2.38 -3.18 18.05
N LEU A 52 -3.12 -2.15 17.64
CA LEU A 52 -3.14 -0.84 18.31
C LEU A 52 -3.70 -0.95 19.74
N GLY A 53 -4.65 -1.86 19.98
CA GLY A 53 -5.21 -2.12 21.31
C GLY A 53 -4.42 -3.10 22.17
N LEU A 54 -3.40 -3.77 21.62
CA LEU A 54 -2.54 -4.72 22.35
C LEU A 54 -1.24 -4.06 22.85
N ILE A 55 -0.93 -2.87 22.34
CA ILE A 55 0.18 -2.00 22.77
C ILE A 55 -0.27 -0.93 23.77
N LEU A 56 -1.57 -0.78 24.02
CA LEU A 56 -2.19 0.20 24.92
C LEU A 56 -2.59 -0.46 26.24
#